data_AF-A0A968SXC0-F1
#
_entry.id   AF-A0A968SXC0-F1
#
_cell.length_a   1.000
_cell.length_b   1.000
_cell.length_c   1.000
_cell.angle_alpha   90.00
_cell.angle_beta   90.00
_cell.angle_gamma   90.00
#
_symmetry.space_group_name_H-M   'P 1'
#
loop_
_entity.id
_entity.type
_entity.pdbx_description
1 polymer ?
#
loop_
_entity_poly.entity_id
_entity_poly.type
_entity_poly.pdbx_seq_one_letter_code
_entity_poly.pdbx_strand_id
1 'polypeptide(L)'
;MTHLPQIAAQAEAHYLVEKHPDGSRSRTAIRRLSGEERIEELARMLGGLEITPKVRSLAEEMLSRARSTTRGSARVRRGRASSLKPNPESV
;
A
#
# COMPACT_ATOMS: atom_id res chain seq x y z
N MET A 1 -7.59 1.80 -8.57
CA MET A 1 -8.21 2.44 -7.39
C MET A 1 -8.75 1.32 -6.51
N THR A 2 -8.57 1.37 -5.19
CA THR A 2 -9.07 0.33 -4.26
C THR A 2 -9.68 0.99 -3.02
N HIS A 3 -10.68 0.35 -2.43
CA HIS A 3 -11.26 0.72 -1.14
C HIS A 3 -10.89 -0.25 -0.03
N LEU A 4 -10.07 -1.27 -0.33
CA LEU A 4 -9.65 -2.26 0.65
C LEU A 4 -8.35 -1.83 1.34
N PRO A 5 -8.34 -1.65 2.68
CA PRO A 5 -7.16 -1.18 3.41
C PRO A 5 -6.00 -2.17 3.33
N GLN A 6 -6.28 -3.48 3.27
CA GLN A 6 -5.23 -4.50 3.17
C GLN A 6 -4.43 -4.37 1.87
N ILE A 7 -5.10 -4.02 0.77
CA ILE A 7 -4.45 -3.80 -0.53
C ILE A 7 -3.71 -2.46 -0.52
N ALA A 8 -4.35 -1.40 -0.01
CA ALA A 8 -3.75 -0.07 0.05
C ALA A 8 -2.48 -0.02 0.92
N ALA A 9 -2.43 -0.79 2.02
CA ALA A 9 -1.28 -0.88 2.90
C ALA A 9 -0.02 -1.43 2.21
N GLN A 10 -0.18 -2.37 1.26
CA GLN A 10 0.92 -3.00 0.52
C GLN A 10 1.50 -2.11 -0.58
N ALA A 11 0.83 -1.02 -0.95
CA ALA A 11 1.30 -0.16 -2.02
C ALA A 11 2.60 0.59 -1.63
N GLU A 12 3.53 0.71 -2.57
CA GLU A 12 4.76 1.49 -2.37
C GLU A 12 4.44 2.98 -2.16
N ALA A 13 3.54 3.52 -2.98
CA ALA A 13 2.99 4.85 -2.85
C ALA A 13 1.47 4.79 -2.67
N HIS A 14 0.93 5.67 -1.83
CA HIS A 14 -0.51 5.80 -1.61
C HIS A 14 -0.92 7.22 -2.03
N TYR A 15 -1.91 7.31 -2.91
CA TYR A 15 -2.49 8.57 -3.35
C TYR A 15 -3.93 8.66 -2.90
N LEU A 16 -4.31 9.82 -2.37
CA LEU A 16 -5.68 10.13 -2.01
C LEU A 16 -6.32 10.92 -3.15
N VAL A 17 -7.53 10.52 -3.50
CA VAL A 17 -8.36 11.16 -4.53
C VAL A 17 -9.51 11.85 -3.82
N GLU A 18 -9.52 13.17 -3.83
CA GLU A 18 -10.53 13.99 -3.15
C GLU A 18 -11.33 14.78 -4.19
N LYS A 19 -12.64 14.91 -3.95
CA LYS A 19 -13.53 15.70 -4.79
C LYS A 19 -13.98 16.91 -3.99
N HIS A 20 -13.59 18.09 -4.46
CA HIS A 20 -14.00 19.36 -3.88
C HIS A 20 -15.18 19.92 -4.68
N PRO A 21 -16.36 20.15 -4.06
CA PRO A 21 -17.44 20.86 -4.70
C PRO A 21 -17.05 22.34 -4.87
N ASP A 22 -17.22 22.87 -6.08
CA ASP A 22 -16.92 24.26 -6.47
C ASP A 22 -18.14 24.84 -7.20
N GLY A 23 -19.17 25.19 -6.42
CA GLY A 23 -20.44 25.72 -6.92
C GLY A 23 -21.14 24.76 -7.90
N SER A 24 -21.04 25.06 -9.19
CA SER A 24 -21.69 24.30 -10.28
C SER A 24 -20.85 23.14 -10.83
N ARG A 25 -19.56 23.06 -10.48
CA ARG A 25 -18.65 22.01 -10.93
C ARG A 25 -17.95 21.39 -9.72
N SER A 26 -17.38 20.22 -9.94
CA SER A 26 -16.58 19.57 -8.92
C SER A 26 -15.17 19.38 -9.44
N ARG A 27 -14.18 19.74 -8.61
CA ARG A 27 -12.77 19.56 -8.94
C ARG A 27 -12.25 18.32 -8.23
N THR A 28 -11.59 17.45 -8.97
CA THR A 28 -10.91 16.29 -8.39
C THR A 28 -9.44 16.63 -8.18
N ALA A 29 -8.98 16.49 -6.94
CA ALA A 29 -7.59 16.61 -6.57
C ALA A 29 -7.00 15.22 -6.29
N ILE A 30 -5.74 15.02 -6.67
CA ILE A 30 -4.98 13.81 -6.35
C ILE A 30 -3.71 14.25 -5.65
N ARG A 31 -3.43 13.70 -4.48
CA ARG A 31 -2.21 14.00 -3.73
C ARG A 31 -1.59 12.73 -3.16
N ARG A 32 -0.26 12.72 -3.08
CA ARG A 32 0.46 11.62 -2.43
C ARG A 32 0.35 11.76 -0.91
N LEU A 33 0.11 10.65 -0.22
CA LEU A 33 0.07 10.58 1.23
C LEU A 33 1.45 10.27 1.81
N SER A 34 1.82 10.99 2.86
CA SER A 34 3.00 10.74 3.70
C SER A 34 2.81 9.52 4.61
N GLY A 35 3.81 9.21 5.44
CA GLY A 35 3.78 8.04 6.32
C GLY A 35 2.62 8.07 7.33
N GLU A 36 2.41 9.22 7.98
CA GLU A 36 1.34 9.41 8.96
C GLU A 36 -0.02 9.52 8.28
N GLU A 37 -0.13 10.27 7.19
CA GLU A 37 -1.40 10.39 6.47
C GLU A 37 -1.88 9.06 5.89
N ARG A 38 -0.96 8.15 5.54
CA ARG A 38 -1.30 6.77 5.19
C ARG A 38 -1.94 6.02 6.35
N ILE A 39 -1.48 6.23 7.58
CA ILE A 39 -2.06 5.61 8.77
C ILE A 39 -3.48 6.13 8.97
N GLU A 40 -3.68 7.44 8.89
CA GLU A 40 -5.02 8.04 9.02
C GLU A 40 -5.98 7.50 7.97
N GLU A 41 -5.54 7.42 6.71
CA GLU A 41 -6.42 6.95 5.65
C GLU A 41 -6.74 5.46 5.78
N LEU A 42 -5.76 4.64 6.15
CA LEU A 42 -6.01 3.22 6.45
C LEU A 42 -6.94 3.05 7.65
N ALA A 43 -6.79 3.87 8.70
CA ALA A 43 -7.69 3.87 9.85
C ALA A 43 -9.10 4.30 9.46
N ARG A 44 -9.24 5.30 8.58
CA ARG A 44 -10.53 5.73 8.03
C ARG A 44 -11.20 4.62 7.22
N MET A 45 -10.42 3.92 6.38
CA MET A 45 -10.91 2.76 5.60
C MET A 45 -11.31 1.57 6.48
N LEU A 46 -10.64 1.37 7.63
CA LEU A 46 -10.92 0.28 8.57
C LEU A 46 -12.09 0.57 9.52
N GLY A 47 -12.14 1.78 10.08
CA GLY A 47 -13.13 2.21 11.07
C GLY A 47 -14.42 2.75 10.47
N GLY A 48 -14.42 3.08 9.16
CA GLY A 48 -15.57 3.64 8.48
C GLY A 48 -15.99 4.97 9.09
N LEU A 49 -17.11 4.96 9.84
CA LEU A 49 -17.68 6.16 10.47
C LEU A 49 -16.95 6.56 11.76
N GLU A 50 -16.31 5.62 12.45
CA GLU A 50 -15.66 5.87 13.75
C GLU A 50 -14.18 5.50 13.71
N ILE A 51 -13.31 6.50 13.84
CA ILE A 51 -11.88 6.29 14.01
C ILE A 51 -11.58 6.26 15.51
N THR A 52 -11.48 5.06 16.07
CA THR A 52 -11.07 4.88 17.48
C THR A 52 -9.55 4.75 17.59
N PRO A 53 -8.96 4.98 18.77
CA PRO A 53 -7.53 4.74 19.00
C PRO A 53 -7.10 3.30 18.67
N LYS A 54 -7.98 2.30 18.89
CA LYS A 54 -7.72 0.89 18.55
C LYS A 54 -7.64 0.68 17.04
N VAL A 55 -8.53 1.30 16.27
CA VAL A 55 -8.53 1.23 14.80
C VAL A 55 -7.27 1.88 14.23
N ARG A 56 -6.87 3.03 14.79
CA ARG A 56 -5.61 3.70 14.41
C ARG A 56 -4.40 2.79 14.66
N SER A 57 -4.30 2.20 15.86
CA SER A 57 -3.21 1.28 16.20
C SER A 57 -3.18 0.06 15.25
N LEU A 58 -4.33 -0.50 14.90
CA LEU A 58 -4.41 -1.57 13.90
C LEU A 58 -3.90 -1.14 12.52
N ALA A 59 -4.21 0.09 12.08
CA ALA A 59 -3.71 0.64 10.82
C ALA A 59 -2.18 0.82 10.83
N GLU A 60 -1.62 1.29 11.94
CA GLU A 60 -0.17 1.42 12.14
C GLU A 60 0.53 0.06 12.03
N GLU A 61 0.01 -0.96 12.71
CA GLU A 61 0.52 -2.32 12.63
C GLU A 61 0.46 -2.89 11.20
N MET A 62 -0.67 -2.69 10.52
CA MET A 62 -0.88 -3.14 9.15
C MET A 62 0.16 -2.54 8.20
N LEU A 63 0.40 -1.23 8.29
CA LEU A 63 1.37 -0.53 7.46
C LEU A 63 2.81 -0.95 7.78
N SER A 64 3.13 -1.15 9.07
CA SER A 64 4.43 -1.63 9.51
C SER A 64 4.75 -3.02 8.94
N ARG A 65 3.78 -3.95 9.00
CA ARG A 65 3.90 -5.30 8.43
C ARG A 65 4.09 -5.27 6.92
N ALA A 66 3.31 -4.46 6.19
CA ALA A 66 3.47 -4.31 4.74
C ALA A 66 4.89 -3.84 4.34
N ARG A 67 5.46 -2.89 5.10
CA ARG A 67 6.83 -2.38 4.87
C ARG A 67 7.93 -3.37 5.23
N SER A 68 7.70 -4.29 6.18
CA SER A 68 8.69 -5.32 6.53
C SER A 68 8.68 -6.46 5.50
N THR A 69 7.50 -6.90 5.04
CA THR A 69 7.36 -7.94 4.00
C THR A 69 7.99 -7.54 2.67
N THR A 70 7.80 -6.29 2.24
CA THR A 70 8.35 -5.79 0.97
C THR A 70 9.88 -5.80 0.98
N ARG A 71 10.50 -5.40 2.11
CA ARG A 71 11.96 -5.41 2.28
C ARG A 71 12.55 -6.82 2.30
N GLY A 72 11.83 -7.80 2.85
CA GLY A 72 12.24 -9.22 2.84
C GLY A 72 12.22 -9.84 1.44
N SER A 73 11.18 -9.55 0.65
CA SER A 73 11.00 -10.14 -0.69
C SER A 73 11.97 -9.59 -1.73
N ALA A 74 12.34 -8.31 -1.65
CA ALA A 74 13.32 -7.69 -2.56
C ALA A 74 14.75 -8.26 -2.40
N ARG A 75 15.09 -8.82 -1.23
CA ARG A 75 16.40 -9.44 -0.96
C ARG A 75 16.53 -10.84 -1.57
N VAL A 76 15.43 -11.61 -1.61
CA VAL A 76 15.43 -12.99 -2.14
C VAL A 76 15.57 -13.01 -3.67
N ARG A 77 15.01 -12.02 -4.38
CA ARG A 77 15.03 -11.98 -5.85
C ARG A 77 16.40 -11.61 -6.45
N ARG A 78 17.31 -11.02 -5.67
CA ARG A 78 18.68 -10.68 -6.12
C ARG A 78 19.69 -11.84 -6.02
N GLY A 79 19.33 -12.96 -5.39
CA GLY A 79 20.23 -14.10 -5.16
C GLY A 79 20.01 -15.33 -6.05
N ARG A 80 19.03 -15.32 -6.97
CA ARG A 80 18.64 -16.50 -7.78
C ARG A 80 18.88 -16.33 -9.29
N ALA A 81 19.94 -15.63 -9.67
CA ALA A 81 20.37 -15.52 -11.07
C ALA A 81 21.83 -15.97 -11.23
N SER A 82 22.10 -17.25 -11.00
CA SER A 82 23.28 -17.95 -11.54
C SER A 82 23.15 -19.45 -11.25
N SER A 83 22.61 -20.19 -12.22
CA SER A 83 22.87 -21.62 -12.49
C SER A 83 21.81 -22.15 -13.46
N LEU A 84 21.82 -21.66 -14.69
CA LEU A 84 21.26 -22.43 -15.81
C LEU A 84 22.41 -23.35 -16.27
N LYS A 85 22.39 -24.61 -15.85
CA LYS A 85 23.26 -25.62 -16.48
C LYS A 85 22.62 -26.01 -17.81
N PRO A 86 23.38 -26.10 -18.91
CA PRO A 86 22.84 -26.52 -20.20
C PRO A 86 22.37 -27.98 -20.12
N ASN A 87 21.21 -28.25 -20.72
CA ASN A 87 20.60 -29.58 -20.83
C ASN A 87 21.39 -30.43 -21.84
N PRO A 88 21.88 -31.64 -21.50
CA PRO A 88 22.66 -32.46 -22.42
C PRO A 88 21.83 -33.30 -23.42
N GLU A 89 20.51 -33.18 -23.46
CA GLU A 89 19.68 -33.93 -24.41
C GLU A 89 19.32 -33.09 -25.65
N SER A 90 20.28 -33.00 -26.56
CA SER A 90 20.00 -32.81 -27.99
C SER A 90 20.97 -33.71 -28.76
N VAL A 91 20.51 -34.94 -29.00
CA VAL A 91 21.06 -35.85 -30.00
C VAL A 91 20.19 -35.74 -31.24
#